data_AF-A0A7C7UWD6-F1
#
_entry.id   AF-A0A7C7UWD6-F1
#
_cell.length_a   1.000
_cell.length_b   1.000
_cell.length_c   1.000
_cell.angle_alpha   90.00
_cell.angle_beta   90.00
_cell.angle_gamma   90.00
#
_symmetry.space_group_name_H-M   'P 1'
#
loop_
_entity.id
_entity.type
_entity.pdbx_description
1 polymer ?
#
loop_
_entity_poly.entity_id
_entity_poly.type
_entity_poly.pdbx_seq_one_letter_code
_entity_poly.pdbx_strand_id
1 'polypeptide(L)'
;MVTKIAVQITPQGVLIPHAAVQEWIEQGLEVIKDEQRIIIQPRSAPRTERECVLRILEDSGLLVEPHWEPVTSPISPKERAELAKKLSVGRPLSEVVIEEREERLTFFSPLTTV
;
A
#
# COMPACT_ATOMS: atom_id res chain seq x y z
N MET A 1 22.15 15.89 21.72
CA MET A 1 23.07 15.56 22.83
C MET A 1 23.61 14.16 22.59
N VAL A 2 24.92 13.94 22.81
CA VAL A 2 25.54 12.62 22.65
C VAL A 2 25.71 12.01 24.03
N THR A 3 24.93 10.99 24.34
CA THR A 3 25.03 10.24 25.61
C THR A 3 25.96 9.06 25.40
N LYS A 4 27.05 8.99 26.17
CA LYS A 4 27.97 7.85 26.11
C LYS A 4 27.39 6.71 26.94
N ILE A 5 27.12 5.57 26.30
CA ILE A 5 26.69 4.35 26.97
C ILE A 5 27.88 3.39 26.96
N ALA A 6 28.29 2.94 28.14
CA ALA A 6 29.32 1.91 28.26
C ALA A 6 28.68 0.55 27.96
N VAL A 7 29.11 -0.10 26.88
CA VAL A 7 28.65 -1.43 26.48
C VAL A 7 29.79 -2.44 26.64
N GLN A 8 29.45 -3.67 26.98
CA GLN A 8 30.43 -4.75 27.09
C GLN A 8 30.21 -5.75 25.95
N ILE A 9 31.24 -5.95 25.15
CA ILE A 9 31.23 -6.96 24.08
C ILE A 9 31.72 -8.27 24.66
N THR A 10 30.94 -9.32 24.48
CA THR A 10 31.26 -10.70 24.86
C THR A 10 31.24 -11.59 23.61
N PRO A 11 31.81 -12.80 23.64
CA PRO A 11 31.72 -13.75 22.53
C PRO A 11 30.29 -14.14 22.16
N GLN A 12 29.34 -13.96 23.09
CA GLN A 12 27.93 -14.33 22.91
C GLN A 12 27.08 -13.14 22.44
N GLY A 13 27.59 -11.91 22.53
CA GLY A 13 26.84 -10.71 22.15
C GLY A 13 27.26 -9.45 22.90
N VAL A 14 26.47 -8.39 22.73
CA VAL A 14 26.70 -7.08 23.35
C VAL A 14 25.79 -6.93 24.56
N LEU A 15 26.38 -6.65 25.72
CA LEU A 15 25.67 -6.33 26.96
C LEU A 15 25.52 -4.81 27.06
N ILE A 16 24.27 -4.38 27.20
CA ILE A 16 23.89 -2.97 27.32
C ILE A 16 23.33 -2.76 28.72
N PRO A 17 23.76 -1.72 29.45
CA PRO A 17 23.19 -1.39 30.75
C PRO A 17 21.67 -1.25 30.66
N HIS A 18 20.95 -1.93 31.55
CA HIS A 18 19.48 -1.88 31.58
C HIS A 18 18.93 -0.46 31.66
N ALA A 19 19.58 0.40 32.45
CA ALA A 19 19.21 1.81 32.60
C ALA A 19 19.21 2.59 31.27
N ALA A 20 19.99 2.17 30.27
CA ALA A 20 20.04 2.83 28.97
C ALA A 20 18.87 2.47 28.05
N VAL A 21 18.14 1.38 28.34
CA VAL A 21 17.04 0.86 27.51
C VAL A 21 15.75 0.66 28.28
N GLN A 22 15.70 1.03 29.55
CA GLN A 22 14.58 0.76 30.46
C GLN A 22 13.24 1.26 29.91
N GLU A 23 13.23 2.46 29.32
CA GLU A 23 12.03 3.08 28.73
C GLU A 23 11.56 2.35 27.45
N TRP A 24 12.43 1.55 26.82
CA TRP A 24 12.15 0.85 25.56
C TRP A 24 11.71 -0.60 25.78
N ILE A 25 11.91 -1.15 26.98
CA ILE A 25 11.56 -2.55 27.28
C ILE A 25 10.05 -2.78 27.15
N GLU A 26 9.24 -1.83 27.60
CA GLU A 26 7.78 -1.92 27.50
C GLU A 26 7.27 -1.83 26.05
N GLN A 27 8.03 -1.15 25.19
CA GLN A 27 7.68 -0.95 23.78
C GLN A 27 8.20 -2.10 22.89
N GLY A 28 9.13 -2.89 23.41
CA GLY A 28 9.90 -3.87 22.66
C GLY A 28 11.07 -3.22 21.93
N LEU A 29 12.14 -3.99 21.76
CA LEU A 29 13.38 -3.54 21.12
C LEU A 29 13.50 -4.12 19.72
N GLU A 30 13.92 -3.29 18.77
CA GLU A 30 14.30 -3.73 17.43
C GLU A 30 15.81 -3.52 17.23
N VAL A 31 16.45 -4.52 16.61
CA VAL A 31 17.88 -4.50 16.30
C VAL A 31 18.05 -4.53 14.79
N ILE A 32 18.55 -3.43 14.23
CA ILE A 32 18.79 -3.29 12.80
C ILE A 32 20.30 -3.31 12.56
N LYS A 33 20.73 -4.17 11.65
CA LYS A 33 22.11 -4.21 11.18
C LYS A 33 22.23 -3.31 9.94
N ASP A 34 22.95 -2.21 10.09
CA ASP A 34 23.35 -1.30 9.02
C ASP A 34 24.82 -1.59 8.65
N GLU A 35 25.28 -1.18 7.47
CA GLU A 35 26.55 -1.64 6.86
C GLU A 35 27.77 -1.49 7.79
N GLN A 36 27.77 -0.48 8.67
CA GLN A 36 28.88 -0.18 9.58
C GLN A 36 28.47 -0.08 11.05
N ARG A 37 27.19 -0.30 11.39
CA ARG A 37 26.67 -0.07 12.75
C ARG A 37 25.47 -0.93 13.07
N ILE A 38 25.28 -1.18 14.36
CA ILE A 38 24.07 -1.81 14.88
C ILE A 38 23.22 -0.69 15.47
N ILE A 39 21.99 -0.57 14.99
CA ILE A 39 21.02 0.40 15.48
C ILE A 39 20.04 -0.36 16.38
N ILE A 40 19.97 0.05 17.63
CA ILE A 40 19.02 -0.48 18.61
C ILE A 40 18.04 0.65 18.90
N GLN A 41 16.78 0.42 18.60
CA GLN A 41 15.73 1.42 18.73
C GLN A 41 14.48 0.81 19.38
N PRO A 42 13.67 1.63 20.09
CA PRO A 42 12.36 1.18 20.52
C PRO A 42 11.53 0.82 19.27
N ARG A 43 10.74 -0.24 19.38
CA ARG A 43 9.88 -0.69 18.30
C ARG A 43 8.83 0.40 18.04
N SER A 44 8.96 1.09 16.92
CA SER A 44 8.04 2.15 16.49
C SER A 44 6.66 1.56 16.25
N ALA A 45 5.73 1.85 17.17
CA ALA A 45 4.35 1.39 17.24
C ALA A 45 4.17 -0.13 17.43
N PRO A 46 3.17 -0.57 18.23
CA PRO A 46 2.66 -1.92 18.09
C PRO A 46 2.12 -2.02 16.66
N ARG A 47 2.78 -2.82 15.82
CA ARG A 47 2.23 -3.14 14.50
C ARG A 47 0.82 -3.61 14.75
N THR A 48 -0.16 -2.85 14.29
CA THR A 48 -1.53 -3.31 14.35
C THR A 48 -1.58 -4.68 13.66
N GLU A 49 -2.43 -5.60 14.10
CA GLU A 49 -2.54 -6.93 13.46
C GLU A 49 -2.68 -6.78 11.94
N ARG A 50 -3.37 -5.72 11.51
CA ARG A 50 -3.49 -5.27 10.13
C ARG A 50 -2.15 -5.04 9.43
N GLU A 51 -1.22 -4.28 10.02
CA GLU A 51 0.12 -4.05 9.45
C GLU A 51 0.96 -5.32 9.37
N CYS A 52 0.78 -6.23 10.34
CA CYS A 52 1.44 -7.54 10.29
C CYS A 52 0.90 -8.38 9.12
N VAL A 53 -0.42 -8.44 8.97
CA VAL A 53 -1.09 -9.14 7.87
C VAL A 53 -0.69 -8.54 6.51
N LEU A 54 -0.69 -7.22 6.38
CA LEU A 54 -0.27 -6.55 5.14
C LEU A 54 1.15 -6.94 4.74
N ARG A 55 2.09 -6.95 5.69
CA ARG A 55 3.47 -7.34 5.40
C ARG A 55 3.61 -8.83 5.03
N ILE A 56 2.88 -9.72 5.69
CA ILE A 56 2.87 -11.15 5.33
C ILE A 56 2.34 -11.32 3.90
N LEU A 57 1.31 -10.55 3.54
CA LEU A 57 0.74 -10.57 2.19
C LEU A 57 1.71 -9.98 1.16
N GLU A 58 2.46 -8.92 1.49
CA GLU A 58 3.54 -8.39 0.65
C GLU A 58 4.71 -9.38 0.48
N ASP A 59 5.22 -9.95 1.58
CA ASP A 59 6.32 -10.91 1.58
C ASP A 59 5.96 -12.21 0.82
N SER A 60 4.67 -12.57 0.81
CA SER A 60 4.14 -13.70 0.03
C SER A 60 3.83 -13.36 -1.43
N GLY A 61 4.01 -12.10 -1.84
CA GLY A 61 3.71 -11.61 -3.20
C GLY A 61 2.22 -11.51 -3.53
N LEU A 62 1.35 -11.64 -2.53
CA LEU A 62 -0.11 -11.48 -2.66
C LEU A 62 -0.54 -10.00 -2.71
N LEU A 63 0.30 -9.13 -2.18
CA LEU A 63 0.21 -7.68 -2.38
C LEU A 63 1.45 -7.21 -3.14
N VAL A 64 1.22 -6.46 -4.21
CA VAL A 64 2.26 -5.78 -4.96
C VAL A 64 1.91 -4.31 -4.92
N GLU A 65 2.88 -3.47 -4.54
CA GLU A 65 2.72 -2.03 -4.63
C GLU A 65 2.54 -1.68 -6.12
N PRO A 66 1.36 -1.20 -6.51
CA PRO A 66 1.06 -1.14 -7.91
C PRO A 66 1.79 0.05 -8.53
N HIS A 67 2.66 -0.23 -9.50
CA HIS A 67 3.44 0.78 -10.24
C HIS A 67 2.59 1.60 -11.22
N TRP A 68 1.29 1.79 -10.96
CA TRP A 68 0.39 2.48 -11.90
C TRP A 68 0.56 3.99 -11.91
N GLU A 69 1.47 4.57 -11.11
CA GLU A 69 1.82 5.98 -11.30
C GLU A 69 2.23 6.18 -12.77
N PRO A 70 1.46 6.97 -13.53
CA PRO A 70 1.78 7.17 -14.92
C PRO A 70 3.13 7.90 -14.97
N VAL A 71 4.15 7.18 -15.42
CA VAL A 71 5.50 7.71 -15.70
C VAL A 71 5.46 8.83 -16.74
N THR A 72 4.32 9.01 -17.41
CA THR A 72 4.08 10.02 -18.42
C THR A 72 3.60 11.33 -17.80
N SER A 73 4.29 12.41 -18.18
CA SER A 73 3.86 13.78 -17.91
C SER A 73 2.39 14.00 -18.31
N PRO A 74 1.64 14.83 -17.56
CA PRO A 74 0.26 15.15 -17.89
C PRO A 74 0.13 15.60 -19.36
N ILE A 75 -0.80 14.98 -20.09
CA ILE A 75 -1.07 15.33 -21.49
C ILE A 75 -1.45 16.81 -21.63
N SER A 76 -0.98 17.45 -22.70
CA SER A 76 -1.33 18.87 -22.94
C SER A 76 -2.83 19.02 -23.25
N PRO A 77 -3.44 20.19 -23.00
CA PRO A 77 -4.85 20.43 -23.32
C PRO A 77 -5.19 20.21 -24.80
N LYS A 78 -4.23 20.47 -25.70
CA LYS A 78 -4.36 20.27 -27.15
C LYS A 78 -4.39 18.78 -27.50
N GLU A 79 -3.48 17.99 -26.96
CA GLU A 79 -3.46 16.53 -27.16
C GLU A 79 -4.72 15.88 -26.58
N ARG A 80 -5.20 16.36 -25.43
CA ARG A 80 -6.45 15.89 -24.84
C ARG A 80 -7.66 16.14 -25.76
N ALA A 81 -7.74 17.30 -26.40
CA ALA A 81 -8.83 17.62 -27.33
C ALA A 81 -8.79 16.74 -28.59
N GLU A 82 -7.60 16.47 -29.13
CA GLU A 82 -7.42 15.56 -30.27
C GLU A 82 -7.76 14.11 -29.92
N LEU A 83 -7.35 13.65 -28.73
CA LEU A 83 -7.72 12.32 -28.23
C LEU A 83 -9.22 12.20 -28.00
N ALA A 84 -9.85 13.21 -27.37
CA ALA A 84 -11.30 13.22 -27.19
C ALA A 84 -12.01 13.12 -28.54
N LYS A 85 -11.59 13.90 -29.54
CA LYS A 85 -12.16 13.84 -30.90
C LYS A 85 -12.02 12.45 -31.54
N LYS A 86 -10.88 11.78 -31.36
CA LYS A 86 -10.64 10.41 -31.88
C LYS A 86 -11.45 9.34 -31.14
N LEU A 87 -11.62 9.50 -29.83
CA LEU A 87 -12.33 8.55 -28.97
C LEU A 87 -13.84 8.75 -28.99
N SER A 88 -14.33 9.92 -29.38
CA SER A 88 -15.75 10.21 -29.61
C SER A 88 -16.32 9.58 -30.89
N VAL A 89 -15.57 8.67 -31.55
CA VAL A 89 -16.08 7.94 -32.72
C VAL A 89 -16.92 6.75 -32.22
N GLY A 90 -18.23 6.97 -32.12
CA GLY A 90 -19.20 5.96 -31.72
C GLY A 90 -20.35 6.53 -30.90
N ARG A 91 -21.38 5.71 -30.65
CA ARG A 91 -22.39 6.04 -29.64
C ARG A 91 -21.73 6.00 -28.25
N PRO A 92 -22.02 6.96 -27.36
CA PRO A 92 -21.55 6.92 -25.98
C PRO A 92 -21.81 5.56 -25.34
N LEU A 93 -20.83 5.03 -24.59
CA LEU A 93 -20.99 3.75 -23.90
C LEU A 93 -22.21 3.77 -22.96
N SER A 94 -22.57 4.94 -22.43
CA SER A 94 -23.79 5.13 -21.64
C SER A 94 -25.06 4.79 -22.42
N GLU A 95 -25.15 5.15 -23.70
CA GLU A 95 -26.31 4.84 -24.55
C GLU A 95 -26.39 3.33 -24.82
N VAL A 96 -25.25 2.70 -25.13
CA VAL A 96 -25.17 1.25 -25.36
C VAL A 96 -25.59 0.46 -24.10
N VAL A 97 -25.13 0.90 -22.92
CA VAL A 97 -25.48 0.27 -21.64
C VAL A 97 -26.96 0.48 -21.27
N ILE A 98 -27.53 1.63 -21.62
CA ILE A 98 -28.96 1.89 -21.40
C ILE A 98 -29.81 1.02 -22.34
N GLU A 99 -29.50 1.00 -23.64
CA GLU A 99 -30.19 0.15 -24.64
C GLU A 99 -30.16 -1.33 -24.21
N GLU A 100 -29.00 -1.87 -23.84
CA GLU A 100 -28.86 -3.26 -23.39
C GLU A 100 -29.69 -3.55 -22.12
N ARG A 101 -29.78 -2.59 -21.19
CA ARG A 101 -30.56 -2.74 -19.96
C ARG A 101 -32.07 -2.71 -20.22
N GLU A 102 -32.51 -1.86 -21.14
CA GLU A 102 -33.91 -1.78 -21.56
C GLU A 102 -34.35 -3.03 -22.34
N GLU A 103 -33.47 -3.59 -23.19
CA GLU A 103 -33.69 -4.88 -23.86
C GLU A 103 -33.86 -6.04 -22.87
N ARG A 104 -33.04 -6.08 -21.80
CA ARG A 104 -33.19 -7.09 -20.74
C ARG A 104 -34.48 -6.92 -19.93
N LEU A 105 -34.96 -5.70 -19.73
CA LEU A 105 -36.22 -5.43 -19.02
C LEU A 105 -37.46 -5.74 -19.88
N THR A 106 -37.37 -5.53 -21.20
CA THR A 106 -38.46 -5.86 -22.14
C THR A 106 -38.60 -7.37 -22.35
N PHE A 107 -37.50 -8.14 -22.37
CA PHE A 107 -37.55 -9.61 -22.39
C PHE A 107 -38.09 -10.25 -21.09
N PHE A 108 -38.07 -9.53 -19.97
CA PHE A 108 -38.54 -10.01 -18.66
C PHE A 108 -39.93 -9.49 -18.27
N SER A 109 -40.70 -8.89 -19.18
CA SER A 109 -42.13 -8.66 -18.93
C SER A 109 -42.88 -10.00 -18.98
N PRO A 110 -43.42 -10.52 -17.85
CA PRO A 110 -44.17 -11.75 -17.87
C PRO A 110 -45.56 -11.47 -18.47
N LEU A 111 -46.02 -12.44 -19.28
CA LEU A 111 -47.41 -12.66 -19.64
C LEU A 111 -48.36 -12.17 -18.55
N THR A 112 -49.00 -11.02 -18.77
CA THR A 112 -50.17 -10.62 -17.98
C THR A 112 -51.39 -11.05 -18.78
N THR A 113 -51.98 -12.15 -18.31
CA THR A 113 -53.30 -12.69 -18.60
C THR A 113 -54.37 -11.64 -18.86
N VAL A 114 -55.09 -11.77 -19.98
CA VAL A 114 -56.57 -11.83 -20.04
C VAL A 114 -56.96 -12.83 -21.13
#